data_AF-A0A7W1BAF5-F1
#
_entry.id   AF-A0A7W1BAF5-F1
#
_cell.length_a   1.000
_cell.length_b   1.000
_cell.length_c   1.000
_cell.angle_alpha   90.00
_cell.angle_beta   90.00
_cell.angle_gamma   90.00
#
_symmetry.space_group_name_H-M   'P 1'
#
loop_
_entity.id
_entity.type
_entity.pdbx_description
1 polymer ?
#
loop_
_entity_poly.entity_id
_entity_poly.type
_entity_poly.pdbx_seq_one_letter_code
_entity_poly.pdbx_strand_id
1 'polypeptide(L)' 'MREDPLVLRGTAVQALPRRNRTWGEGRSCEKEGCATRLSMYNREKFCWAHAPVKYYSPRGRRNHPEAA' A
#
# COMPACT_ATOMS: atom_id res chain seq x y z
N MET A 1 11.60 -50.50 -1.42
CA MET A 1 10.39 -50.11 -0.65
C MET A 1 9.48 -49.37 -1.63
N ARG A 2 8.35 -49.97 -1.99
CA ARG A 2 7.38 -49.35 -2.91
C ARG A 2 6.66 -48.25 -2.15
N GLU A 3 6.59 -47.06 -2.73
CA GLU A 3 5.82 -45.95 -2.20
C GLU A 3 4.34 -46.34 -2.24
N ASP A 4 3.67 -46.26 -1.08
CA ASP A 4 2.28 -46.65 -0.91
C ASP A 4 1.37 -45.57 -1.56
N PRO A 5 0.67 -45.87 -2.67
CA PRO A 5 0.01 -44.85 -3.51
C PRO A 5 -1.27 -44.26 -2.90
N LEU A 6 -1.59 -44.57 -1.64
CA LEU A 6 -2.82 -44.16 -0.95
C LEU A 6 -2.59 -43.17 0.20
N VAL A 7 -1.38 -42.62 0.37
CA VAL A 7 -1.14 -41.59 1.39
C VAL A 7 -1.49 -40.21 0.86
N LEU A 8 -2.76 -39.80 1.04
CA LEU A 8 -3.19 -38.43 0.78
C LEU A 8 -2.58 -37.49 1.85
N ARG A 9 -1.59 -36.67 1.47
CA ARG A 9 -1.03 -35.65 2.36
C ARG A 9 -1.76 -34.33 2.14
N GLY A 10 -2.35 -33.78 3.20
CA GLY A 10 -2.99 -32.46 3.16
C GLY A 10 -1.96 -31.33 2.98
N THR A 11 -2.39 -30.22 2.37
CA THR A 11 -1.58 -29.01 2.28
C THR A 11 -1.40 -28.39 3.67
N ALA A 12 -0.18 -27.99 4.01
CA ALA A 12 0.09 -27.30 5.28
C ALA A 12 -0.63 -25.93 5.32
N VAL A 13 -1.29 -25.63 6.44
CA VAL A 13 -1.93 -24.33 6.68
C VAL A 13 -0.87 -23.24 6.58
N GLN A 14 -1.08 -22.30 5.66
CA GLN A 14 -0.21 -21.15 5.49
C GLN A 14 -0.63 -20.02 6.44
N ALA A 15 0.35 -19.23 6.88
CA ALA A 15 0.06 -18.03 7.65
C ALA A 15 -0.73 -17.02 6.80
N LEU A 16 -1.67 -16.34 7.43
CA LEU A 16 -2.40 -15.24 6.80
C LEU A 16 -1.43 -14.12 6.39
N PRO A 17 -1.70 -13.41 5.28
CA PRO A 17 -0.90 -12.27 4.87
C PRO A 17 -0.93 -11.17 5.96
N ARG A 18 0.14 -10.37 6.02
CA ARG A 18 0.18 -9.26 6.97
C ARG A 18 -0.95 -8.27 6.69
N ARG A 19 -1.52 -7.70 7.74
CA ARG A 19 -2.54 -6.64 7.63
C ARG A 19 -2.02 -5.48 6.78
N ASN A 20 -2.93 -4.85 6.04
CA ASN A 20 -2.64 -3.63 5.30
C ASN A 20 -2.21 -2.50 6.24
N ARG A 21 -1.34 -1.61 5.75
CA ARG A 21 -0.93 -0.42 6.52
C ARG A 21 -2.10 0.56 6.62
N THR A 22 -2.34 1.04 7.83
CA THR A 22 -3.35 2.06 8.12
C THR A 22 -2.66 3.36 8.56
N TRP A 23 -3.34 4.46 8.29
CA TRP A 23 -2.95 5.83 8.59
C TRP A 23 -4.14 6.47 9.30
N GLY A 24 -3.89 7.10 10.46
CA GLY A 24 -4.90 7.46 11.48
C GLY A 24 -6.31 7.80 11.00
N GLU A 25 -7.28 7.38 11.81
CA GLU A 25 -8.70 7.59 11.53
C GLU A 25 -9.10 9.06 11.62
N GLY A 26 -10.16 9.44 10.90
CA GLY A 26 -10.72 10.79 11.01
C GLY A 26 -9.96 11.91 10.31
N ARG A 27 -8.91 11.59 9.55
CA ARG A 27 -8.17 12.60 8.79
C ARG A 27 -9.03 13.26 7.72
N SER A 28 -8.87 14.57 7.57
CA SER A 28 -9.44 15.38 6.50
C SER A 28 -8.34 15.86 5.56
N CYS A 29 -8.74 16.32 4.38
CA CYS A 29 -7.84 16.98 3.45
C CYS A 29 -7.20 18.22 4.08
N GLU A 30 -5.89 18.41 3.91
CA GLU A 30 -5.14 19.56 4.45
C GLU A 30 -5.39 20.88 3.67
N LYS A 31 -6.15 20.83 2.57
CA LYS A 31 -6.49 22.04 1.80
C LYS A 31 -7.54 22.83 2.55
N GLU A 32 -7.30 24.13 2.72
CA GLU A 32 -8.22 25.06 3.36
C GLU A 32 -9.62 24.99 2.73
N GLY A 33 -10.64 24.86 3.58
CA GLY A 33 -12.03 24.74 3.16
C GLY A 33 -12.44 23.36 2.62
N CYS A 34 -11.55 22.36 2.58
CA CYS A 34 -11.89 21.03 2.09
C CYS A 34 -12.31 20.08 3.23
N ALA A 35 -13.61 19.80 3.34
CA ALA A 35 -14.15 18.85 4.33
C ALA A 35 -14.02 17.36 3.93
N THR A 36 -13.27 17.04 2.87
CA THR A 36 -13.19 15.65 2.38
C THR A 36 -12.45 14.76 3.39
N ARG A 37 -13.13 13.71 3.86
CA ARG A 37 -12.56 12.72 4.78
C ARG A 37 -11.68 11.73 4.03
N LEU A 38 -10.46 11.54 4.53
CA LEU A 38 -9.49 10.61 3.96
C LEU A 38 -9.74 9.21 4.52
N SER A 39 -9.66 8.21 3.63
CA SER A 39 -9.69 6.81 4.03
C SER A 39 -8.48 6.48 4.91
N MET A 40 -8.67 5.57 5.88
CA MET A 40 -7.61 5.04 6.73
C MET A 40 -6.47 4.36 5.95
N TYR A 41 -6.69 3.99 4.68
CA TYR A 41 -5.65 3.40 3.83
C TYR A 41 -4.89 4.44 2.99
N ASN A 42 -5.36 5.69 2.94
CA ASN A 42 -4.72 6.73 2.15
C ASN A 42 -3.53 7.33 2.91
N ARG A 43 -2.31 7.18 2.39
CA ARG A 43 -1.12 7.78 3.02
C ARG A 43 -1.00 9.30 2.85
N GLU A 44 -1.66 9.85 1.83
CA GLU A 44 -1.52 11.25 1.45
C GLU A 44 -2.26 12.16 2.44
N LYS A 45 -1.87 13.44 2.46
CA LYS A 45 -2.53 14.48 3.27
C LYS A 45 -3.67 15.20 2.54
N PHE A 46 -3.72 15.05 1.23
CA PHE A 46 -4.72 15.69 0.36
C PHE A 46 -5.71 14.67 -0.18
N CYS A 47 -6.93 15.14 -0.49
CA CYS A 47 -7.93 14.33 -1.19
C CYS A 47 -7.55 14.15 -2.67
N TRP A 48 -8.29 13.29 -3.38
CA TRP A 48 -8.05 13.01 -4.79
C TRP A 48 -8.10 14.25 -5.69
N ALA A 49 -8.91 15.25 -5.34
CA ALA A 49 -9.02 16.51 -6.09
C ALA A 49 -7.86 17.49 -5.82
N HIS A 50 -7.23 17.39 -4.65
CA HIS A 50 -6.12 18.27 -4.22
C HIS A 50 -4.77 17.55 -4.23
N ALA A 51 -4.72 16.33 -4.74
CA ALA A 51 -3.49 15.57 -4.81
C ALA A 51 -2.51 16.27 -5.77
N PRO A 52 -1.23 16.43 -5.40
CA PRO A 52 -0.24 16.98 -6.30
C PRO A 52 -0.05 16.06 -7.51
N VAL A 53 0.25 16.66 -8.67
CA VAL A 53 0.55 15.90 -9.88
C VAL A 53 1.81 15.07 -9.66
N LYS A 54 1.68 13.74 -9.75
CA LYS A 54 2.80 12.81 -9.62
C LYS A 54 3.41 12.56 -10.99
N TYR A 55 4.66 12.93 -11.15
CA TYR A 55 5.42 12.59 -12.35
C TYR A 55 5.85 11.13 -12.30
N TYR A 56 5.77 10.45 -13.45
CA TYR A 56 6.30 9.11 -13.59
C TYR A 56 7.83 9.17 -13.51
N SER A 57 8.40 8.45 -12.55
CA SER A 57 9.85 8.26 -12.47
C SER A 57 10.21 6.97 -13.20
N PRO A 58 10.88 7.03 -14.37
CA PRO A 58 11.26 5.83 -15.11
C PRO A 58 12.18 4.95 -14.28
N ARG A 59 11.93 3.64 -14.31
CA ARG A 59 12.78 2.65 -13.63
C ARG A 59 14.21 2.75 -14.17
N GLY A 60 15.19 2.78 -13.27
CA GLY A 60 16.61 2.86 -13.61
C GLY A 60 17.20 4.26 -13.67
N ARG A 61 16.39 5.34 -13.72
CA ARG A 61 16.91 6.68 -13.43
C ARG A 61 17.12 6.84 -11.92
N ARG A 62 18.35 7.12 -11.52
CA ARG A 62 18.62 7.68 -10.20
C ARG A 62 18.22 9.15 -10.29
N ASN A 63 17.12 9.52 -9.65
CA ASN A 63 16.86 10.92 -9.36
C ASN A 63 17.88 11.28 -8.28
N HIS A 64 19.05 11.77 -8.68
CA HIS A 64 19.93 12.45 -7.75
C HIS A 64 19.14 13.66 -7.26
N PRO A 65 18.94 13.84 -5.94
CA PRO A 65 18.51 15.14 -5.46
C PRO A 65 19.54 16.14 -5.97
N GLU A 66 19.10 17.11 -6.76
CA GLU A 66 19.93 18.26 -7.09
C GLU A 66 20.39 18.85 -5.75
N ALA A 67 21.70 18.98 -5.58
CA ALA A 67 22.34 19.24 -4.30
C ALA A 67 21.69 20.44 -3.60
N ALA A 68 21.34 20.25 -2.32
CA ALA A 68 21.01 21.34 -1.39
C ALA A 68 22.29 21.95 -0.82
#